data_AF-A0A971B8J3-F1
#
_entry.id   AF-A0A971B8J3-F1
#
_cell.length_a   1.000
_cell.length_b   1.000
_cell.length_c   1.000
_cell.angle_alpha   90.00
_cell.angle_beta   90.00
_cell.angle_gamma   90.00
#
_symmetry.space_group_name_H-M   'P 1'
#
loop_
_entity.id
_entity.type
_entity.pdbx_description
1 polymer ?
#
loop_
_entity_poly.entity_id
_entity_poly.type
_entity_poly.pdbx_seq_one_letter_code
_entity_poly.pdbx_strand_id
1 'polypeptide(L)'
;MTEPSEIIDKLQKKAENILKSTDILKVIGVDSMVTNFFNQDIKLDFVVQVETKEGENYHICFIIKSSGQPRFARGTAYQLQFISHNQNNIYGVFGAPYISDEAKRICQELGVGYLDLAGNCFFKFNNVFISVEGKPNPYPTKRQQKSIFSPRSTRFLRVLLCNPKREWYVKEIAQEAKISLGHASNLKKLLLNDEFIKEIKSNKVAKFCLTNPERLLKEWTDNYSFNKNKQK
;
A
#
# COMPACT_ATOMS: atom_id res chain seq x y z
N MET A 1 0.11 7.17 17.43
CA MET A 1 -0.47 7.01 16.09
C MET A 1 -0.79 8.42 15.63
N THR A 2 -0.26 8.82 14.48
CA THR A 2 -0.60 10.11 13.84
C THR A 2 -2.08 10.05 13.47
N GLU A 3 -2.87 11.08 13.81
CA GLU A 3 -4.29 11.12 13.46
C GLU A 3 -4.45 11.10 11.92
N PRO A 4 -5.52 10.48 11.37
CA PRO A 4 -5.72 10.41 9.92
C PRO A 4 -5.68 11.77 9.21
N SER A 5 -6.20 12.82 9.85
CA SER A 5 -6.15 14.20 9.35
C SER A 5 -4.72 14.73 9.23
N GLU A 6 -3.89 14.48 10.23
CA GLU A 6 -2.49 14.95 10.25
C GLU A 6 -1.64 14.29 9.15
N ILE A 7 -1.95 13.03 8.78
CA ILE A 7 -1.29 12.36 7.65
C ILE A 7 -1.67 13.04 6.32
N ILE A 8 -2.96 13.36 6.13
CA ILE A 8 -3.46 14.04 4.92
C ILE A 8 -2.76 15.40 4.78
N ASP A 9 -2.74 16.22 5.82
CA ASP A 9 -2.12 17.55 5.80
C ASP A 9 -0.63 17.50 5.45
N LYS A 10 0.09 16.51 6.00
CA LYS A 10 1.52 16.33 5.72
C LYS A 10 1.77 15.89 4.28
N LEU A 11 0.94 14.98 3.76
CA LEU A 11 1.04 14.52 2.37
C LEU A 11 0.66 15.62 1.39
N GLN A 12 -0.36 16.41 1.68
CA GLN A 12 -0.75 17.57 0.86
C GLN A 12 0.40 18.57 0.74
N LYS A 13 0.97 19.02 1.88
CA LYS A 13 2.12 19.94 1.88
C LYS A 13 3.31 19.37 1.10
N LYS A 14 3.56 18.06 1.23
CA LYS A 14 4.67 17.39 0.53
C LYS A 14 4.40 17.28 -0.97
N ALA A 15 3.17 17.00 -1.38
CA ALA A 15 2.76 17.00 -2.79
C ALA A 15 2.97 18.38 -3.40
N GLU A 16 2.47 19.43 -2.75
CA GLU A 16 2.65 20.80 -3.21
C GLU A 16 4.14 21.17 -3.34
N ASN A 17 4.95 20.86 -2.32
CA ASN A 17 6.37 21.17 -2.36
C ASN A 17 7.09 20.44 -3.49
N ILE A 18 6.80 19.15 -3.71
CA ILE A 18 7.39 18.38 -4.80
C ILE A 18 6.99 18.99 -6.14
N LEU A 19 5.70 19.25 -6.37
CA LEU A 19 5.21 19.78 -7.64
C LEU A 19 5.74 21.21 -7.91
N LYS A 20 5.76 22.08 -6.88
CA LYS A 20 6.32 23.44 -6.97
C LYS A 20 7.84 23.47 -7.16
N SER A 21 8.55 22.47 -6.65
CA SER A 21 10.01 22.39 -6.80
C SER A 21 10.46 22.01 -8.20
N THR A 22 9.52 21.60 -9.06
CA THR A 22 9.82 21.29 -10.45
C THR A 22 9.59 22.51 -11.33
N ASP A 23 10.52 22.81 -12.23
CA ASP A 23 10.33 23.91 -13.19
C ASP A 23 9.28 23.59 -14.25
N ILE A 24 8.82 22.33 -14.33
CA ILE A 24 7.91 21.82 -15.38
C ILE A 24 6.41 21.99 -15.06
N LEU A 25 6.08 22.33 -13.82
CA LEU A 25 4.70 22.48 -13.35
C LEU A 25 4.53 23.77 -12.55
N LYS A 26 3.37 24.40 -12.73
CA LYS A 26 2.92 25.52 -11.88
C LYS A 26 1.68 25.07 -11.12
N VAL A 27 1.75 25.11 -9.78
CA VAL A 27 0.58 24.80 -8.94
C VAL A 27 -0.37 26.01 -8.94
N ILE A 28 -1.61 25.78 -9.37
CA ILE A 28 -2.66 26.81 -9.51
C ILE A 28 -3.50 26.88 -8.24
N GLY A 29 -3.84 25.73 -7.66
CA GLY A 29 -4.76 25.63 -6.54
C GLY A 29 -4.73 24.26 -5.88
N VAL A 30 -5.30 24.18 -4.68
CA VAL A 30 -5.46 22.92 -3.94
C VAL A 30 -6.84 22.90 -3.30
N ASP A 31 -7.63 21.89 -3.65
CA ASP A 31 -8.95 21.66 -3.09
C ASP A 31 -8.89 20.53 -2.07
N SER A 32 -9.35 20.77 -0.84
CA SER A 32 -9.38 19.77 0.23
C SER A 32 -10.75 19.08 0.30
N MET A 33 -10.75 17.78 0.61
CA MET A 33 -11.96 16.96 0.78
C MET A 33 -13.02 17.17 -0.31
N VAL A 34 -12.71 16.65 -1.50
CA VAL A 34 -13.60 16.75 -2.66
C VAL A 34 -14.49 15.52 -2.73
N THR A 35 -15.79 15.74 -2.54
CA THR A 35 -16.86 14.76 -2.77
C THR A 35 -17.58 15.10 -4.07
N ASN A 36 -17.98 14.09 -4.84
CA ASN A 36 -18.66 14.24 -6.14
C ASN A 36 -17.81 14.94 -7.19
N PHE A 37 -16.55 14.52 -7.32
CA PHE A 37 -15.67 15.04 -8.37
C PHE A 37 -16.16 14.59 -9.74
N PHE A 38 -16.48 15.55 -10.63
CA PHE A 38 -17.03 15.30 -11.96
C PHE A 38 -18.22 14.30 -12.00
N ASN A 39 -19.18 14.44 -11.08
CA ASN A 39 -20.38 13.58 -10.96
C ASN A 39 -20.08 12.09 -10.67
N GLN A 40 -18.91 11.77 -10.13
CA GLN A 40 -18.58 10.43 -9.67
C GLN A 40 -18.60 10.37 -8.13
N ASP A 41 -19.23 9.32 -7.58
CA ASP A 41 -19.27 9.02 -6.13
C ASP A 41 -17.91 8.51 -5.62
N ILE A 42 -16.89 9.35 -5.75
CA ILE A 42 -15.53 9.08 -5.28
C ILE A 42 -15.14 10.16 -4.30
N LYS A 43 -14.74 9.73 -3.11
CA LYS A 43 -14.22 10.61 -2.07
C LYS A 43 -12.71 10.77 -2.28
N LEU A 44 -12.31 11.96 -2.69
CA LEU A 44 -10.91 12.37 -2.76
C LEU A 44 -10.54 13.11 -1.48
N ASP A 45 -9.34 12.86 -0.96
CA ASP A 45 -8.87 13.53 0.24
C ASP A 45 -8.40 14.96 -0.08
N PHE A 46 -7.74 15.14 -1.23
CA PHE A 46 -7.45 16.46 -1.82
C PHE A 46 -7.14 16.36 -3.32
N VAL A 47 -7.19 17.49 -4.01
CA VAL A 47 -6.86 17.63 -5.43
C VAL A 47 -5.86 18.78 -5.58
N VAL A 48 -4.77 18.57 -6.30
CA VAL A 48 -3.83 19.63 -6.67
C VAL A 48 -4.03 19.98 -8.14
N GLN A 49 -4.38 21.23 -8.41
CA GLN A 49 -4.51 21.75 -9.77
C GLN A 49 -3.15 22.28 -10.24
N VAL A 50 -2.68 21.80 -11.39
CA VAL A 50 -1.40 22.19 -11.97
C VAL A 50 -1.55 22.59 -13.43
N GLU A 51 -0.73 23.55 -13.86
CA GLU A 51 -0.55 23.94 -15.25
C GLU A 51 0.82 23.42 -15.72
N THR A 52 0.87 22.75 -16.86
CA THR A 52 2.13 22.34 -17.50
C THR A 52 2.78 23.52 -18.21
N LYS A 53 4.08 23.43 -18.55
CA LYS A 53 4.74 24.44 -19.40
C LYS A 53 4.05 24.65 -20.76
N GLU A 54 3.34 23.64 -21.23
CA GLU A 54 2.60 23.64 -22.49
C GLU A 54 1.23 24.36 -22.37
N GLY A 55 0.87 24.81 -21.16
CA GLY A 55 -0.40 25.50 -20.87
C GLY A 55 -1.58 24.55 -20.61
N GLU A 56 -1.32 23.25 -20.40
CA GLU A 56 -2.38 22.28 -20.11
C GLU A 56 -2.66 22.23 -18.61
N ASN A 57 -3.94 22.30 -18.24
CA ASN A 57 -4.39 22.18 -16.86
C ASN A 57 -4.69 20.73 -16.51
N TYR A 58 -4.13 20.25 -15.39
CA TYR A 58 -4.33 18.91 -14.83
C TYR A 58 -4.86 18.96 -13.40
N HIS A 59 -5.73 18.00 -13.08
CA HIS A 59 -6.16 17.71 -11.72
C HIS A 59 -5.45 16.47 -11.21
N ILE A 60 -4.58 16.65 -10.21
CA ILE A 60 -3.90 15.54 -9.54
C ILE A 60 -4.72 15.14 -8.32
N CYS A 61 -5.41 14.02 -8.41
CA CYS A 61 -6.38 13.55 -7.43
C CYS A 61 -5.74 12.58 -6.42
N PHE A 62 -5.81 12.89 -5.14
CA PHE A 62 -5.20 12.07 -4.09
C PHE A 62 -6.26 11.29 -3.30
N ILE A 63 -6.00 9.98 -3.14
CA ILE A 63 -6.68 9.15 -2.14
C ILE A 63 -5.63 8.62 -1.17
N ILE A 64 -5.82 8.94 0.10
CA ILE A 64 -4.92 8.64 1.21
C ILE A 64 -5.47 7.43 1.98
N LYS A 65 -4.61 6.45 2.25
CA LYS A 65 -4.91 5.33 3.15
C LYS A 65 -3.94 5.31 4.31
N SER A 66 -4.37 4.70 5.41
CA SER A 66 -3.55 4.52 6.61
C SER A 66 -2.41 3.51 6.44
N SER A 67 -2.36 2.77 5.33
CA SER A 67 -1.34 1.77 5.03
C SER A 67 -1.02 1.76 3.53
N GLY A 68 0.27 1.75 3.19
CA GLY A 68 0.78 1.58 1.82
C GLY A 68 1.12 0.13 1.49
N GLN A 69 0.33 -0.82 2.00
CA GLN A 69 0.45 -2.25 1.67
C GLN A 69 -0.33 -2.60 0.39
N PRO A 70 0.06 -3.68 -0.32
CA PRO A 70 -0.51 -4.08 -1.61
C PRO A 70 -2.04 -4.07 -1.69
N ARG A 71 -2.72 -4.66 -0.71
CA ARG A 71 -4.19 -4.72 -0.68
C ARG A 71 -4.86 -3.35 -0.77
N PHE A 72 -4.31 -2.36 -0.08
CA PHE A 72 -4.84 -0.99 -0.07
C PHE A 72 -4.48 -0.24 -1.34
N ALA A 73 -3.26 -0.45 -1.84
CA ALA A 73 -2.78 0.12 -3.08
C ALA A 73 -3.64 -0.36 -4.26
N ARG A 74 -3.89 -1.66 -4.39
CA ARG A 74 -4.66 -2.24 -5.50
C ARG A 74 -6.08 -1.69 -5.56
N GLY A 75 -6.82 -1.72 -4.45
CA GLY A 75 -8.18 -1.21 -4.39
C GLY A 75 -8.28 0.29 -4.68
N THR A 76 -7.30 1.07 -4.21
CA THR A 76 -7.26 2.52 -4.41
C THR A 76 -6.81 2.88 -5.84
N ALA A 77 -5.82 2.17 -6.37
CA ALA A 77 -5.33 2.37 -7.72
C ALA A 77 -6.41 2.06 -8.76
N TYR A 78 -7.26 1.05 -8.57
CA TYR A 78 -8.41 0.84 -9.47
C TYR A 78 -9.39 2.02 -9.46
N GLN A 79 -9.67 2.62 -8.29
CA GLN A 79 -10.54 3.80 -8.20
C GLN A 79 -9.93 5.00 -8.93
N LEU A 80 -8.63 5.24 -8.69
CA LEU A 80 -7.87 6.32 -9.31
C LEU A 80 -7.68 6.12 -10.82
N GLN A 81 -7.50 4.88 -11.26
CA GLN A 81 -7.42 4.54 -12.67
C GLN A 81 -8.76 4.80 -13.36
N PHE A 82 -9.88 4.43 -12.73
CA PHE A 82 -11.22 4.66 -13.26
C PHE A 82 -11.51 6.14 -13.49
N ILE A 83 -11.12 7.04 -12.57
CA ILE A 83 -11.31 8.48 -12.78
C ILE A 83 -10.44 9.03 -13.90
N SER A 84 -9.18 8.59 -13.98
CA SER A 84 -8.21 9.06 -14.98
C SER A 84 -8.55 8.62 -16.41
N HIS A 85 -9.22 7.47 -16.60
CA HIS A 85 -9.59 6.99 -17.94
C HIS A 85 -10.85 7.64 -18.49
N ASN A 86 -11.75 8.11 -17.61
CA ASN A 86 -13.06 8.65 -18.01
C ASN A 86 -13.05 10.15 -18.28
N GLN A 87 -11.95 10.83 -18.02
CA GLN A 87 -11.82 12.29 -18.06
C GLN A 87 -10.42 12.67 -18.53
N ASN A 88 -10.33 13.64 -19.42
CA ASN A 88 -9.03 14.17 -19.84
C ASN A 88 -8.38 14.96 -18.69
N ASN A 89 -7.06 14.94 -18.66
CA ASN A 89 -6.23 15.71 -17.74
C ASN A 89 -6.48 15.44 -16.24
N ILE A 90 -6.87 14.22 -15.89
CA ILE A 90 -6.94 13.75 -14.50
C ILE A 90 -5.84 12.72 -14.24
N TYR A 91 -5.04 12.94 -13.21
CA TYR A 91 -4.03 11.99 -12.77
C TYR A 91 -4.25 11.55 -11.33
N GLY A 92 -4.44 10.26 -11.11
CA GLY A 92 -4.65 9.71 -9.79
C GLY A 92 -3.34 9.42 -9.04
N VAL A 93 -3.32 9.70 -7.73
CA VAL A 93 -2.17 9.45 -6.85
C VAL A 93 -2.60 8.77 -5.55
N PHE A 94 -1.97 7.64 -5.25
CA PHE A 94 -2.14 6.92 -4.00
C PHE A 94 -1.19 7.47 -2.92
N GLY A 95 -1.75 7.92 -1.79
CA GLY A 95 -0.96 8.38 -0.66
C GLY A 95 -1.05 7.48 0.57
N ALA A 96 0.06 7.33 1.30
CA ALA A 96 0.08 6.62 2.58
C ALA A 96 1.26 7.09 3.46
N PRO A 97 1.29 6.73 4.76
CA PRO A 97 2.45 7.06 5.61
C PRO A 97 3.78 6.55 5.06
N TYR A 98 3.78 5.34 4.51
CA TYR A 98 4.91 4.73 3.81
C TYR A 98 4.37 3.71 2.81
N ILE A 99 4.94 3.67 1.61
CA ILE A 99 4.48 2.78 0.53
C ILE A 99 5.50 1.67 0.32
N SER A 100 5.03 0.43 0.46
CA SER A 100 5.85 -0.77 0.23
C SER A 100 6.23 -0.90 -1.24
N ASP A 101 7.35 -1.58 -1.53
CA ASP A 101 7.83 -1.71 -2.92
C ASP A 101 6.82 -2.45 -3.82
N GLU A 102 6.11 -3.43 -3.28
CA GLU A 102 5.04 -4.10 -4.01
C GLU A 102 3.86 -3.15 -4.29
N ALA A 103 3.48 -2.30 -3.34
CA ALA A 103 2.46 -1.29 -3.59
C ALA A 103 2.90 -0.26 -4.65
N LYS A 104 4.18 0.13 -4.68
CA LYS A 104 4.73 1.00 -5.74
C LYS A 104 4.57 0.36 -7.12
N ARG A 105 4.92 -0.93 -7.25
CA ARG A 105 4.76 -1.70 -8.49
C ARG A 105 3.31 -1.74 -8.95
N ILE A 106 2.38 -2.05 -8.04
CA ILE A 106 0.94 -2.08 -8.34
C ILE A 106 0.45 -0.73 -8.87
N CYS A 107 0.86 0.38 -8.25
CA CYS A 107 0.52 1.72 -8.72
C CYS A 107 1.08 1.98 -10.12
N GLN A 108 2.37 1.69 -10.36
CA GLN A 108 3.03 1.88 -11.65
C GLN A 108 2.40 1.04 -12.77
N GLU A 109 2.08 -0.23 -12.51
CA GLU A 109 1.41 -1.14 -13.46
C GLU A 109 0.01 -0.64 -13.86
N LEU A 110 -0.69 0.01 -12.93
CA LEU A 110 -2.03 0.56 -13.17
C LEU A 110 -2.02 2.00 -13.70
N GLY A 111 -0.85 2.59 -13.94
CA GLY A 111 -0.72 3.96 -14.42
C GLY A 111 -1.11 5.02 -13.38
N VAL A 112 -1.01 4.68 -12.09
CA VAL A 112 -1.37 5.54 -10.96
C VAL A 112 -0.10 6.00 -10.23
N GLY A 113 -0.08 7.25 -9.80
CA GLY A 113 1.01 7.82 -9.04
C GLY A 113 1.04 7.35 -7.59
N TYR A 114 2.13 7.65 -6.89
CA TYR A 114 2.19 7.46 -5.45
C TYR A 114 2.98 8.54 -4.73
N LEU A 115 2.69 8.73 -3.44
CA LEU A 115 3.44 9.63 -2.56
C LEU A 115 3.40 9.13 -1.11
N ASP A 116 4.55 9.16 -0.43
CA ASP A 116 4.63 8.86 1.00
C ASP A 116 5.27 9.97 1.85
N LEU A 117 5.21 9.82 3.18
CA LEU A 117 5.77 10.80 4.12
C LEU A 117 7.31 10.82 4.13
N ALA A 118 7.97 9.72 3.73
CA ALA A 118 9.42 9.73 3.50
C ALA A 118 9.77 10.64 2.30
N GLY A 119 8.81 10.87 1.40
CA GLY A 119 9.01 11.56 0.14
C GLY A 119 9.54 10.63 -0.94
N ASN A 120 9.25 9.33 -0.86
CA ASN A 120 9.21 8.51 -2.06
C ASN A 120 7.97 8.92 -2.85
N CYS A 121 8.12 9.11 -4.15
CA CYS A 121 7.02 9.50 -5.01
C CYS A 121 7.20 9.02 -6.45
N PHE A 122 6.08 8.96 -7.16
CA PHE A 122 6.02 8.70 -8.58
C PHE A 122 4.86 9.48 -9.21
N PHE A 123 5.20 10.35 -10.15
CA PHE A 123 4.24 11.07 -10.98
C PHE A 123 4.63 10.84 -12.45
N LYS A 124 3.70 10.30 -13.23
CA LYS A 124 3.87 10.06 -14.67
C LYS A 124 2.57 10.34 -15.40
N PHE A 125 2.43 11.53 -15.94
CA PHE A 125 1.27 11.98 -16.72
C PHE A 125 1.72 13.01 -17.75
N ASN A 126 1.09 13.03 -18.94
CA ASN A 126 1.58 13.81 -20.08
C ASN A 126 3.11 13.63 -20.27
N ASN A 127 3.85 14.74 -20.40
CA ASN A 127 5.31 14.81 -20.48
C ASN A 127 6.00 15.00 -19.11
N VAL A 128 5.25 14.84 -18.02
CA VAL A 128 5.77 14.97 -16.65
C VAL A 128 6.22 13.61 -16.14
N PHE A 129 7.48 13.53 -15.71
CA PHE A 129 8.02 12.38 -15.00
C PHE A 129 8.78 12.84 -13.75
N ILE A 130 8.30 12.44 -12.58
CA ILE A 130 8.94 12.70 -11.28
C ILE A 130 9.01 11.38 -10.53
N SER A 131 10.21 10.90 -10.22
CA SER A 131 10.41 9.71 -9.41
C SER A 131 11.47 9.94 -8.34
N VAL A 132 11.11 9.65 -7.10
CA VAL A 132 12.04 9.64 -5.97
C VAL A 132 11.84 8.32 -5.23
N GLU A 133 12.91 7.55 -5.08
CA GLU A 133 12.88 6.22 -4.46
C GLU A 133 14.03 6.02 -3.46
N GLY A 134 13.98 4.92 -2.71
CA GLY A 134 15.04 4.52 -1.78
C GLY A 134 15.04 5.23 -0.43
N LYS A 135 14.11 6.16 -0.16
CA LYS A 135 14.02 6.78 1.16
C LYS A 135 13.43 5.80 2.16
N PRO A 136 14.12 5.51 3.27
CA PRO A 136 13.66 4.53 4.25
C PRO A 136 12.41 5.04 4.96
N ASN A 137 11.61 4.12 5.48
CA ASN A 137 10.42 4.46 6.25
C ASN A 137 10.81 5.25 7.51
N PRO A 138 10.41 6.54 7.65
CA PRO A 138 10.71 7.36 8.83
C PRO A 138 9.88 6.95 10.05
N TYR A 139 8.79 6.22 9.83
CA TYR A 139 7.93 5.64 10.85
C TYR A 139 7.94 4.12 10.72
N PRO A 140 9.11 3.45 10.86
CA PRO A 140 9.14 2.00 10.84
C PRO A 140 8.28 1.59 12.03
N THR A 141 7.11 1.02 11.76
CA THR A 141 6.26 0.52 12.83
C THR A 141 7.13 -0.53 13.50
N LYS A 142 7.66 -0.25 14.71
CA LYS A 142 8.65 -1.08 15.42
C LYS A 142 8.25 -2.56 15.54
N ARG A 143 7.00 -2.89 15.17
CA ARG A 143 6.32 -4.17 15.31
C ARG A 143 5.91 -4.87 14.01
N GLN A 144 5.79 -4.21 12.85
CA GLN A 144 5.16 -4.85 11.66
C GLN A 144 6.13 -5.70 10.82
N GLN A 145 7.30 -5.19 10.42
CA GLN A 145 8.29 -6.01 9.69
C GLN A 145 8.95 -7.08 10.58
N LYS A 146 9.05 -6.86 11.89
CA LYS A 146 9.55 -7.86 12.86
C LYS A 146 8.51 -8.92 13.26
N SER A 147 7.26 -8.86 12.76
CA SER A 147 6.19 -9.76 13.19
C SER A 147 6.12 -11.05 12.39
N ILE A 148 5.98 -11.00 11.06
CA ILE A 148 5.66 -12.21 10.26
C ILE A 148 6.84 -13.19 10.14
N PHE A 149 8.08 -12.69 10.13
CA PHE A 149 9.30 -13.51 10.07
C PHE A 149 9.98 -13.72 11.43
N SER A 150 9.29 -13.43 12.55
CA SER A 150 9.80 -13.77 13.88
C SER A 150 9.77 -15.29 14.11
N PRO A 151 10.63 -15.85 14.99
CA PRO A 151 10.70 -17.30 15.21
C PRO A 151 9.35 -17.97 15.55
N ARG A 152 8.47 -17.28 16.28
CA ARG A 152 7.13 -17.79 16.59
C ARG A 152 6.21 -17.77 15.37
N SER A 153 6.25 -16.68 14.61
CA SER A 153 5.41 -16.50 13.41
C SER A 153 5.85 -17.37 12.25
N THR A 154 7.14 -17.69 12.13
CA THR A 154 7.64 -18.60 11.10
C THR A 154 7.05 -20.01 11.21
N ARG A 155 6.57 -20.43 12.39
CA ARG A 155 5.80 -21.70 12.50
C ARG A 155 4.51 -21.65 11.69
N PHE A 156 3.80 -20.55 11.72
CA PHE A 156 2.61 -20.33 10.90
C PHE A 156 2.95 -20.33 9.40
N LEU A 157 4.03 -19.64 9.02
CA LEU A 157 4.49 -19.61 7.63
C LEU A 157 4.91 -21.00 7.13
N ARG A 158 5.62 -21.78 7.96
CA ARG A 158 5.98 -23.18 7.63
C ARG A 158 4.75 -24.03 7.34
N VAL A 159 3.72 -23.95 8.20
CA VAL A 159 2.48 -24.73 8.00
C VAL A 159 1.81 -24.36 6.67
N LEU A 160 1.75 -23.06 6.33
CA LEU A 160 1.24 -22.60 5.03
C LEU A 160 2.09 -23.14 3.87
N LEU A 161 3.41 -23.03 3.96
CA LEU A 161 4.33 -23.42 2.89
C LEU A 161 4.42 -24.93 2.68
N CYS A 162 4.27 -25.74 3.73
CA CYS A 162 4.16 -27.19 3.62
C CYS A 162 2.84 -27.64 2.99
N ASN A 163 1.79 -26.80 3.07
CA ASN A 163 0.46 -27.12 2.57
C ASN A 163 -0.13 -25.95 1.74
N PRO A 164 0.54 -25.53 0.65
CA PRO A 164 0.24 -24.26 -0.01
C PRO A 164 -1.16 -24.22 -0.66
N LYS A 165 -1.68 -25.39 -1.06
CA LYS A 165 -3.02 -25.52 -1.66
C LYS A 165 -4.14 -25.72 -0.63
N ARG A 166 -3.80 -25.96 0.64
CA ARG A 166 -4.80 -26.23 1.68
C ARG A 166 -5.48 -24.94 2.11
N GLU A 167 -6.80 -25.01 2.26
CA GLU A 167 -7.59 -23.97 2.91
C GLU A 167 -7.58 -24.17 4.42
N TRP A 168 -7.42 -23.09 5.16
CA TRP A 168 -7.31 -23.11 6.61
C TRP A 168 -8.39 -22.26 7.26
N TYR A 169 -8.97 -22.77 8.35
CA TYR A 169 -9.53 -21.90 9.38
C TYR A 169 -8.43 -21.36 10.29
N VAL A 170 -8.61 -20.15 10.83
CA VAL A 170 -7.61 -19.53 11.73
C VAL A 170 -7.33 -20.42 12.94
N LYS A 171 -8.37 -21.08 13.49
CA LYS A 171 -8.25 -21.98 14.63
C LYS A 171 -7.41 -23.22 14.30
N GLU A 172 -7.60 -23.81 13.13
CA GLU A 172 -6.88 -25.01 12.70
C GLU A 172 -5.39 -24.75 12.54
N ILE A 173 -5.04 -23.68 11.81
CA ILE A 173 -3.62 -23.37 11.60
C ILE A 173 -2.94 -22.93 12.91
N ALA A 174 -3.67 -22.31 13.84
CA ALA A 174 -3.13 -21.95 15.15
C ALA A 174 -2.74 -23.19 15.95
N GLN A 175 -3.58 -24.24 15.91
CA GLN A 175 -3.31 -25.53 16.53
C GLN A 175 -2.11 -26.21 15.87
N GLU A 176 -2.10 -26.31 14.54
CA GLU A 176 -1.01 -26.93 13.77
C GLU A 176 0.33 -26.21 14.01
N ALA A 177 0.35 -24.88 13.97
CA ALA A 177 1.54 -24.06 14.19
C ALA A 177 1.93 -23.93 15.68
N LYS A 178 1.12 -24.45 16.60
CA LYS A 178 1.30 -24.34 18.06
C LYS A 178 1.49 -22.88 18.53
N ILE A 179 0.59 -22.00 18.08
CA ILE A 179 0.53 -20.58 18.47
C ILE A 179 -0.85 -20.22 19.02
N SER A 180 -0.96 -19.09 19.73
CA SER A 180 -2.25 -18.62 20.22
C SER A 180 -3.16 -18.17 19.08
N LEU A 181 -4.48 -18.32 19.26
CA LEU A 181 -5.48 -17.90 18.28
C LEU A 181 -5.36 -16.40 17.94
N GLY A 182 -5.12 -15.55 18.95
CA GLY A 182 -4.90 -14.12 18.73
C GLY A 182 -3.66 -13.81 17.88
N HIS A 183 -2.57 -14.55 18.06
CA HIS A 183 -1.38 -14.41 17.21
C HIS A 183 -1.67 -14.88 15.78
N ALA A 184 -2.35 -16.02 15.60
CA ALA A 184 -2.78 -16.50 14.29
C ALA A 184 -3.68 -15.50 13.55
N SER A 185 -4.66 -14.90 14.23
CA SER A 185 -5.54 -13.86 13.65
C SER A 185 -4.76 -12.63 13.20
N ASN A 186 -3.79 -12.19 14.00
CA ASN A 186 -2.92 -11.07 13.63
C ASN A 186 -2.04 -11.40 12.42
N LEU A 187 -1.47 -12.61 12.36
CA LEU A 187 -0.67 -13.07 11.20
C LEU A 187 -1.53 -13.16 9.94
N LYS A 188 -2.75 -13.73 10.04
CA LYS A 188 -3.70 -13.75 8.93
C LYS A 188 -3.95 -12.33 8.40
N LYS A 189 -4.21 -11.36 9.29
CA LYS A 189 -4.46 -9.96 8.87
C LYS A 189 -3.26 -9.35 8.14
N LEU A 190 -2.04 -9.56 8.66
CA LEU A 190 -0.82 -9.05 8.03
C LEU A 190 -0.59 -9.67 6.66
N LEU A 191 -0.66 -11.01 6.57
CA LEU A 191 -0.48 -11.74 5.32
C LEU A 191 -1.55 -11.41 4.27
N LEU A 192 -2.78 -11.10 4.70
CA LEU A 192 -3.84 -10.61 3.79
C LEU A 192 -3.52 -9.23 3.23
N ASN A 193 -3.00 -8.33 4.06
CA ASN A 193 -2.68 -6.98 3.60
C ASN A 193 -1.51 -6.96 2.61
N ASP A 194 -0.54 -7.86 2.80
CA ASP A 194 0.61 -8.05 1.90
C ASP A 194 0.30 -8.96 0.71
N GLU A 195 -0.94 -9.44 0.57
CA GLU A 195 -1.44 -10.32 -0.49
C GLU A 195 -0.76 -11.70 -0.58
N PHE A 196 -0.11 -12.17 0.50
CA PHE A 196 0.44 -13.54 0.58
C PHE A 196 -0.62 -14.63 0.70
N ILE A 197 -1.78 -14.27 1.25
CA ILE A 197 -2.93 -15.17 1.37
C ILE A 197 -4.17 -14.49 0.82
N LYS A 198 -5.17 -15.28 0.43
CA LYS A 198 -6.51 -14.80 0.05
C LYS A 198 -7.56 -15.44 0.93
N GLU A 199 -8.63 -14.71 1.24
CA GLU A 199 -9.82 -15.28 1.87
C GLU A 199 -10.68 -16.00 0.83
N ILE A 200 -11.17 -17.16 1.21
CA ILE A 200 -12.13 -17.94 0.44
C ILE A 200 -13.46 -17.80 1.16
N LYS A 201 -14.40 -17.11 0.51
CA LYS A 201 -15.76 -16.93 1.03
C LYS A 201 -16.52 -18.25 0.86
N SER A 202 -16.44 -19.10 1.86
CA SER A 202 -17.27 -20.29 2.01
C SER A 202 -17.82 -20.26 3.44
N ASN A 203 -19.12 -19.99 3.57
CA ASN A 203 -19.90 -20.01 4.83
C ASN A 203 -19.63 -18.84 5.81
N LYS A 204 -20.30 -18.88 6.99
CA LYS A 204 -20.24 -17.84 8.05
C LYS A 204 -18.83 -17.55 8.59
N VAL A 205 -17.84 -18.42 8.34
CA VAL A 205 -16.45 -18.26 8.78
C VAL A 205 -15.52 -18.35 7.58
N ALA A 206 -14.82 -17.26 7.26
CA ALA A 206 -13.93 -17.18 6.11
C ALA A 206 -12.67 -18.05 6.29
N LYS A 207 -12.50 -19.02 5.40
CA LYS A 207 -11.23 -19.74 5.21
C LYS A 207 -10.23 -18.87 4.47
N PHE A 208 -8.97 -19.28 4.45
CA PHE A 208 -7.94 -18.64 3.64
C PHE A 208 -6.92 -19.66 3.13
N CYS A 209 -6.24 -19.31 2.05
CA CYS A 209 -5.17 -20.13 1.47
C CYS A 209 -4.00 -19.24 1.01
N LEU A 210 -2.84 -19.86 0.82
CA LEU A 210 -1.64 -19.20 0.31
C LEU A 210 -1.81 -18.90 -1.19
N THR A 211 -1.43 -17.70 -1.62
CA THR A 211 -1.57 -17.25 -3.02
C THR A 211 -0.26 -17.37 -3.78
N ASN A 212 0.86 -16.94 -3.17
CA ASN A 212 2.16 -16.93 -3.79
C ASN A 212 3.22 -17.53 -2.83
N PRO A 213 3.42 -18.86 -2.85
CA PRO A 213 4.40 -19.53 -1.99
C PRO A 213 5.84 -19.09 -2.26
N GLU A 214 6.18 -18.85 -3.53
CA GLU A 214 7.51 -18.48 -3.97
C GLU A 214 7.91 -17.10 -3.43
N ARG A 215 7.05 -16.10 -3.59
CA ARG A 215 7.29 -14.76 -3.04
C ARG A 215 7.44 -14.79 -1.53
N LEU A 216 6.60 -15.56 -0.83
CA LEU A 216 6.70 -15.69 0.63
C LEU A 216 8.04 -16.34 1.05
N LEU A 217 8.50 -17.37 0.33
CA LEU A 217 9.79 -18.02 0.59
C LEU A 217 10.96 -17.07 0.35
N LYS A 218 10.93 -16.31 -0.75
CA LYS A 218 11.97 -15.34 -1.07
C LYS A 218 12.06 -14.26 0.01
N GLU A 219 10.94 -13.63 0.35
CA GLU A 219 10.91 -12.57 1.38
C GLU A 219 11.31 -13.11 2.77
N TRP A 220 10.97 -14.37 3.07
CA TRP A 220 11.42 -14.99 4.31
C TRP A 220 12.94 -15.18 4.32
N THR A 221 13.54 -15.61 3.21
CA THR A 221 15.00 -15.77 3.07
C THR A 221 15.71 -14.43 3.30
N ASP A 222 15.21 -13.35 2.70
CA ASP A 222 15.76 -11.99 2.83
C ASP A 222 15.73 -11.46 4.28
N ASN A 223 14.82 -11.98 5.12
CA ASN A 223 14.65 -11.58 6.52
C ASN A 223 15.18 -12.60 7.54
N TYR A 224 15.64 -13.76 7.06
CA TYR A 224 16.09 -14.85 7.91
C TYR A 224 17.49 -14.57 8.44
N SER A 225 17.69 -14.83 9.73
CA SER A 225 19.02 -14.79 10.34
C SER A 225 19.22 -16.05 11.14
N PHE A 226 20.18 -16.87 10.71
CA PHE A 226 20.53 -18.13 11.37
C PHE A 226 20.82 -17.94 12.87
N ASN A 227 21.46 -16.83 13.23
CA ASN A 227 21.80 -16.48 14.61
C ASN A 227 20.58 -16.33 15.54
N LYS A 228 19.38 -16.11 15.01
CA LYS A 228 18.13 -16.00 15.80
C LYS A 228 17.52 -17.35 16.17
N ASN A 229 18.06 -18.46 15.66
CA ASN A 229 17.56 -19.82 15.91
C ASN A 229 18.38 -20.62 16.92
N LYS A 230 19.37 -20.01 17.59
CA LYS A 230 20.06 -20.65 18.70
C LYS A 230 19.07 -20.85 19.84
N GLN A 231 18.83 -22.11 20.21
CA GLN A 231 18.13 -22.44 21.44
C GLN A 231 19.00 -21.96 22.61
N LYS A 232 18.40 -21.17 23.50
CA LYS A 232 18.95 -20.95 24.85
C LYS A 232 18.56 -22.13 25.71
#